data_AF-A0A0X8HTL4-F1
#
_entry.id   AF-A0A0X8HTL4-F1
#
_cell.length_a   1.000
_cell.length_b   1.000
_cell.length_c   1.000
_cell.angle_alpha   90.00
_cell.angle_beta   90.00
_cell.angle_gamma   90.00
#
_symmetry.space_group_name_H-M   'P 1'
#
loop_
_entity.id
_entity.type
_entity.pdbx_description
1 polymer ?
#
loop_
_entity_poly.entity_id
_entity_poly.type
_entity_poly.pdbx_seq_one_letter_code
_entity_poly.pdbx_strand_id
1 'polypeptide(L)'
;MSYGDELDDGLEYEVGSIASDVEGSIDETDEHLSSKSNDNKRSQESDNEADKSLEHMSKRQKKLAKSAFHKKKMEKMEFEKEQKRSVPRKAPEEIQEYLTRLIREKNPNLSVLEEELYFKKTDFISTQSFDKERNLSSFESFVNGYSKSPKALIFAQSNIRVADIFRSLGGAKCCIKLFSKTKLHDDVANVEELLQSSKPGTKQSDSVKNKNKKDKQPESKKDIKYFISTPTRMAKIVENTEAFFQGKEKLDIIIDASYLDPKTNSIFTSEDGMTLVRVLKKFLSKKSSVKILLY
;
A
#
# COMPACT_ATOMS: atom_id res chain seq x y z
N MET A 1 -41.16 50.70 -6.23
CA MET A 1 -40.28 50.08 -7.25
C MET A 1 -39.30 49.19 -6.51
N SER A 2 -39.10 47.99 -7.08
CA SER A 2 -38.22 46.88 -6.68
C SER A 2 -37.21 47.13 -5.56
N TYR A 3 -37.38 46.38 -4.47
CA TYR A 3 -36.28 46.00 -3.57
C TYR A 3 -35.32 45.11 -4.36
N GLY A 4 -34.07 45.56 -4.50
CA GLY A 4 -33.01 44.81 -5.17
C GLY A 4 -32.39 43.81 -4.21
N ASP A 5 -32.86 42.57 -4.33
CA ASP A 5 -32.18 41.29 -4.14
C ASP A 5 -30.87 41.33 -3.31
N GLU A 6 -31.02 40.96 -2.05
CA GLU A 6 -29.94 40.56 -1.16
C GLU A 6 -29.30 39.29 -1.74
N LEU A 7 -28.00 39.37 -2.04
CA LEU A 7 -27.15 38.21 -2.27
C LEU A 7 -27.07 37.40 -0.97
N ASP A 8 -28.04 36.51 -0.79
CA ASP A 8 -27.97 35.40 0.16
C ASP A 8 -27.80 34.10 -0.66
N ASP A 9 -26.56 33.81 -1.01
CA ASP A 9 -26.15 32.57 -1.65
C ASP A 9 -26.05 31.39 -0.66
N GLY A 10 -26.78 31.42 0.46
CA GLY A 10 -27.20 30.25 1.23
C GLY A 10 -26.09 29.22 1.50
N LEU A 11 -24.86 29.70 1.67
CA LEU A 11 -23.68 28.90 1.97
C LEU A 11 -23.54 28.78 3.48
N GLU A 12 -24.40 27.97 4.10
CA GLU A 12 -24.08 27.40 5.41
C GLU A 12 -22.96 26.37 5.23
N TYR A 13 -21.73 26.84 5.38
CA TYR A 13 -20.58 25.96 5.56
C TYR A 13 -20.65 25.36 6.97
N GLU A 14 -21.12 24.12 7.10
CA GLU A 14 -20.67 23.27 8.20
C GLU A 14 -19.19 22.94 7.98
N VAL A 15 -18.33 23.84 8.46
CA VAL A 15 -16.88 23.64 8.55
C VAL A 15 -16.60 22.61 9.65
N GLY A 16 -16.69 21.34 9.30
CA GLY A 16 -16.05 20.25 10.04
C GLY A 16 -14.53 20.33 9.88
N SER A 17 -13.90 21.22 10.66
CA SER A 17 -12.47 21.34 10.98
C SER A 17 -11.49 20.44 10.21
N ILE A 18 -10.98 20.91 9.07
CA ILE A 18 -9.62 20.57 8.58
C ILE A 18 -8.96 21.88 8.14
N ALA A 19 -8.21 22.49 9.06
CA ALA A 19 -7.26 23.57 8.81
C ALA A 19 -6.21 23.13 7.77
N SER A 20 -6.03 23.91 6.69
CA SER A 20 -4.90 24.84 6.41
C SER A 20 -3.58 24.10 6.11
N ASP A 21 -2.82 24.35 5.03
CA ASP A 21 -2.41 25.58 4.35
C ASP A 21 -1.91 25.25 2.90
N VAL A 22 -2.28 26.04 1.85
CA VAL A 22 -1.43 27.01 1.07
C VAL A 22 -0.49 26.31 0.05
N GLU A 23 -0.27 26.66 -1.22
CA GLU A 23 -0.58 27.68 -2.25
C GLU A 23 -0.19 26.98 -3.59
N GLY A 24 -0.75 27.19 -4.79
CA GLY A 24 -0.93 28.45 -5.51
C GLY A 24 0.00 28.48 -6.75
N SER A 25 -0.51 28.15 -7.95
CA SER A 25 -0.07 28.71 -9.25
C SER A 25 -0.88 28.07 -10.40
N ILE A 26 -1.86 28.82 -10.88
CA ILE A 26 -2.63 28.61 -12.11
C ILE A 26 -1.90 29.40 -13.20
N ASP A 27 -1.59 28.78 -14.33
CA ASP A 27 -1.21 29.49 -15.54
C ASP A 27 -2.24 29.16 -16.63
N GLU A 28 -3.04 30.17 -16.96
CA GLU A 28 -4.00 30.16 -18.06
C GLU A 28 -3.26 30.56 -19.34
N THR A 29 -3.32 29.73 -20.36
CA THR A 29 -3.17 30.18 -21.74
C THR A 29 -4.25 29.53 -22.60
N ASP A 30 -5.13 30.40 -23.07
CA ASP A 30 -6.23 30.16 -23.97
C ASP A 30 -5.79 30.68 -25.36
N GLU A 31 -5.91 29.86 -26.41
CA GLU A 31 -5.94 30.32 -27.80
C GLU A 31 -6.60 29.25 -28.71
N HIS A 32 -7.93 29.37 -28.85
CA HIS A 32 -8.71 29.47 -30.09
C HIS A 32 -8.28 28.69 -31.38
N LEU A 33 -9.14 27.77 -31.89
CA LEU A 33 -10.03 27.96 -33.08
C LEU A 33 -10.45 26.68 -33.85
N SER A 34 -11.78 26.57 -34.06
CA SER A 34 -12.52 25.99 -35.22
C SER A 34 -12.49 24.46 -35.44
N SER A 35 -13.51 23.74 -35.93
CA SER A 35 -14.70 24.05 -36.74
C SER A 35 -15.77 22.91 -36.72
N LYS A 36 -17.05 23.32 -36.65
CA LYS A 36 -18.30 22.81 -37.30
C LYS A 36 -18.53 21.30 -37.62
N SER A 37 -19.61 20.79 -36.99
CA SER A 37 -20.77 19.99 -37.49
C SER A 37 -20.60 18.65 -38.24
N ASN A 38 -21.19 17.58 -37.68
CA ASN A 38 -22.32 16.87 -38.30
C ASN A 38 -23.01 15.83 -37.39
N ASP A 39 -24.30 15.66 -37.66
CA ASP A 39 -25.34 14.89 -36.98
C ASP A 39 -25.26 13.36 -37.10
N ASN A 40 -25.99 12.69 -36.19
CA ASN A 40 -26.44 11.27 -36.17
C ASN A 40 -25.37 10.21 -35.84
N LYS A 41 -25.58 9.22 -34.96
CA LYS A 41 -26.80 8.46 -34.66
C LYS A 41 -26.63 7.75 -33.31
N ARG A 42 -27.71 7.72 -32.54
CA ARG A 42 -27.86 7.15 -31.19
C ARG A 42 -27.77 5.61 -31.22
N SER A 43 -26.89 5.00 -30.43
CA SER A 43 -27.04 3.62 -29.94
C SER A 43 -27.32 3.68 -28.44
N GLN A 44 -28.60 3.48 -28.09
CA GLN A 44 -29.02 3.18 -26.73
C GLN A 44 -28.61 1.74 -26.43
N GLU A 45 -27.84 1.53 -25.36
CA GLU A 45 -27.92 0.39 -24.44
C GLU A 45 -26.73 0.44 -23.48
N SER A 46 -26.90 1.14 -22.35
CA SER A 46 -26.16 0.92 -21.07
C SER A 46 -26.59 1.89 -19.95
N ASP A 47 -27.81 2.43 -19.96
CA ASP A 47 -28.26 3.44 -18.97
C ASP A 47 -28.83 2.86 -17.66
N ASN A 48 -28.90 1.53 -17.48
CA ASN A 48 -29.72 0.94 -16.40
C ASN A 48 -29.05 0.87 -15.02
N GLU A 49 -27.75 1.16 -14.86
CA GLU A 49 -27.11 1.17 -13.53
C GLU A 49 -26.83 2.58 -12.97
N ALA A 50 -26.74 3.59 -13.84
CA ALA A 50 -26.51 4.97 -13.40
C ALA A 50 -27.76 5.61 -12.77
N ASP A 51 -28.97 5.10 -13.06
CA ASP A 51 -30.22 5.75 -12.64
C ASP A 51 -30.61 5.49 -11.17
N LYS A 52 -30.23 4.33 -10.61
CA LYS A 52 -30.57 3.98 -9.21
C LYS A 52 -29.82 4.82 -8.16
N SER A 53 -28.61 5.27 -8.47
CA SER A 53 -27.82 6.13 -7.56
C SER A 53 -28.28 7.59 -7.58
N LEU A 54 -29.04 7.98 -8.60
CA LEU A 54 -29.57 9.35 -8.74
C LEU A 54 -30.90 9.52 -8.01
N GLU A 55 -31.66 8.48 -7.70
CA GLU A 55 -33.00 8.61 -7.11
C GLU A 55 -33.03 9.43 -5.79
N HIS A 56 -31.97 9.34 -4.98
CA HIS A 56 -31.84 10.06 -3.71
C HIS A 56 -31.20 11.47 -3.81
N MET A 57 -30.80 11.92 -5.00
CA MET A 57 -30.06 13.18 -5.17
C MET A 57 -30.94 14.36 -5.57
N SER A 58 -30.59 15.55 -5.09
CA SER A 58 -31.25 16.81 -5.47
C SER A 58 -31.07 17.10 -6.98
N LYS A 59 -31.99 17.89 -7.55
CA LYS A 59 -31.96 18.26 -8.98
C LYS A 59 -30.63 18.91 -9.41
N ARG A 60 -29.98 19.68 -8.52
CA ARG A 60 -28.66 20.31 -8.75
C ARG A 60 -27.53 19.28 -8.75
N GLN A 61 -27.54 18.32 -7.83
CA GLN A 61 -26.58 17.23 -7.77
C GLN A 61 -26.68 16.31 -9.01
N LYS A 62 -27.90 16.01 -9.48
CA LYS A 62 -28.13 15.25 -10.72
C LYS A 62 -27.52 15.94 -11.95
N LYS A 63 -27.64 17.28 -12.04
CA LYS A 63 -27.06 18.06 -13.15
C LYS A 63 -25.53 18.10 -13.10
N LEU A 64 -24.95 18.21 -11.90
CA LEU A 64 -23.50 18.15 -11.70
C LEU A 64 -22.92 16.77 -12.01
N ALA A 65 -23.58 15.69 -11.57
CA ALA A 65 -23.18 14.32 -11.88
C ALA A 65 -23.21 14.00 -13.38
N LYS A 66 -24.10 14.64 -14.14
CA LYS A 66 -24.18 14.50 -15.60
C LYS A 66 -23.27 15.47 -16.38
N SER A 67 -22.52 16.33 -15.69
CA SER A 67 -21.66 17.33 -16.34
C SER A 67 -20.45 16.68 -17.04
N ALA A 68 -20.03 17.25 -18.18
CA ALA A 68 -18.87 16.78 -18.94
C ALA A 68 -17.57 16.81 -18.10
N PHE A 69 -17.43 17.82 -17.23
CA PHE A 69 -16.31 17.92 -16.29
C PHE A 69 -16.30 16.77 -15.29
N HIS A 70 -17.46 16.41 -14.72
CA HIS A 70 -17.56 15.28 -13.80
C HIS A 70 -17.20 13.96 -14.49
N LYS A 71 -17.71 13.73 -15.70
CA LYS A 71 -17.34 12.54 -16.51
C LYS A 71 -15.84 12.47 -16.76
N LYS A 72 -15.21 13.56 -17.21
CA LYS A 72 -13.76 13.64 -17.44
C LYS A 72 -12.94 13.39 -16.15
N LYS A 73 -13.42 13.88 -15.00
CA LYS A 73 -12.79 13.64 -13.70
C LYS A 73 -12.88 12.16 -13.29
N MET A 74 -14.02 11.52 -13.52
CA MET A 74 -14.22 10.10 -13.25
C MET A 74 -13.35 9.22 -14.14
N GLU A 75 -13.31 9.50 -15.45
CA GLU A 75 -12.42 8.81 -16.40
C GLU A 75 -10.94 8.93 -16.00
N LYS A 76 -10.50 10.13 -15.60
CA LYS A 76 -9.13 10.33 -15.10
C LYS A 76 -8.86 9.49 -13.85
N MET A 77 -9.81 9.45 -12.91
CA MET A 77 -9.67 8.67 -11.68
C MET A 77 -9.63 7.16 -11.94
N GLU A 78 -10.45 6.66 -12.86
CA GLU A 78 -10.43 5.25 -13.29
C GLU A 78 -9.12 4.89 -13.97
N PHE A 79 -8.61 5.76 -14.84
CA PHE A 79 -7.31 5.59 -15.48
C PHE A 79 -6.18 5.53 -14.43
N GLU A 80 -6.18 6.43 -13.45
CA GLU A 80 -5.19 6.40 -12.35
C GLU A 80 -5.31 5.12 -11.50
N LYS A 81 -6.54 4.67 -11.25
CA LYS A 81 -6.82 3.44 -10.50
C LYS A 81 -6.26 2.21 -11.23
N GLU A 82 -6.48 2.12 -12.53
CA GLU A 82 -5.97 1.02 -13.36
C GLU A 82 -4.45 1.07 -13.49
N GLN A 83 -3.89 2.28 -13.63
CA GLN A 83 -2.44 2.45 -13.60
C GLN A 83 -1.85 1.92 -12.28
N LYS A 84 -2.42 2.25 -11.11
CA LYS A 84 -1.94 1.75 -9.81
C LYS A 84 -2.09 0.23 -9.69
N ARG A 85 -3.18 -0.36 -10.19
CA ARG A 85 -3.43 -1.81 -10.18
C ARG A 85 -2.52 -2.61 -11.10
N SER A 86 -2.07 -2.02 -12.20
CA SER A 86 -1.17 -2.67 -13.16
C SER A 86 0.28 -2.73 -12.68
N VAL A 87 0.72 -1.83 -11.78
CA VAL A 87 2.10 -1.79 -11.23
C VAL A 87 2.64 -3.17 -10.82
N PRO A 88 1.96 -3.97 -9.97
CA PRO A 88 2.50 -5.26 -9.56
C PRO A 88 2.63 -6.30 -10.68
N ARG A 89 2.02 -6.07 -11.85
CA ARG A 89 2.12 -6.96 -13.03
C ARG A 89 3.27 -6.60 -13.97
N LYS A 90 3.93 -5.47 -13.75
CA LYS A 90 4.98 -4.95 -14.63
C LYS A 90 6.31 -5.69 -14.47
N ALA A 91 7.20 -5.49 -15.43
CA ALA A 91 8.57 -5.99 -15.35
C ALA A 91 9.37 -5.25 -14.24
N PRO A 92 10.43 -5.87 -13.69
CA PRO A 92 11.31 -5.23 -12.69
C PRO A 92 11.83 -3.85 -13.09
N GLU A 93 12.17 -3.63 -14.36
CA GLU A 93 12.64 -2.36 -14.90
C GLU A 93 11.56 -1.27 -14.78
N GLU A 94 10.33 -1.58 -15.20
CA GLU A 94 9.22 -0.64 -15.13
C GLU A 94 8.79 -0.35 -13.68
N ILE A 95 8.89 -1.35 -12.79
CA ILE A 95 8.65 -1.16 -11.35
C ILE A 95 9.69 -0.20 -10.77
N GLN A 96 10.96 -0.37 -11.13
CA GLN A 96 12.05 0.50 -10.71
C GLN A 96 11.79 1.95 -11.16
N GLU A 97 11.44 2.16 -12.42
CA GLU A 97 11.13 3.48 -12.98
C GLU A 97 9.93 4.13 -12.28
N TYR A 98 8.87 3.35 -12.05
CA TYR A 98 7.68 3.81 -11.33
C TYR A 98 8.02 4.29 -9.91
N LEU A 99 8.78 3.51 -9.14
CA LEU A 99 9.17 3.88 -7.78
C LEU A 99 10.14 5.06 -7.77
N THR A 100 11.05 5.13 -8.73
CA THR A 100 11.97 6.28 -8.91
C THR A 100 11.18 7.58 -9.11
N ARG A 101 10.15 7.55 -9.97
CA ARG A 101 9.25 8.68 -10.18
C ARG A 101 8.55 9.09 -8.89
N LEU A 102 7.96 8.13 -8.17
CA LEU A 102 7.27 8.42 -6.89
C LEU A 102 8.21 9.03 -5.84
N ILE A 103 9.44 8.55 -5.74
CA ILE A 103 10.44 9.08 -4.80
C ILE A 103 10.75 10.54 -5.12
N ARG A 104 10.92 10.88 -6.40
CA ARG A 104 11.19 12.26 -6.85
C ARG A 104 9.99 13.18 -6.64
N GLU A 105 8.78 12.71 -6.93
CA GLU A 105 7.55 13.48 -6.69
C GLU A 105 7.40 13.87 -5.21
N LYS A 106 7.82 13.00 -4.29
CA LYS A 106 7.79 13.26 -2.84
C LYS A 106 9.01 14.01 -2.30
N ASN A 107 10.10 14.04 -3.06
CA ASN A 107 11.35 14.70 -2.68
C ASN A 107 11.87 15.52 -3.87
N PRO A 108 11.31 16.72 -4.12
CA PRO A 108 11.67 17.52 -5.30
C PRO A 108 13.12 18.00 -5.28
N ASN A 109 13.73 18.10 -4.10
CA ASN A 109 15.13 18.52 -3.92
C ASN A 109 16.15 17.40 -4.12
N LEU A 110 15.68 16.17 -4.39
CA LEU A 110 16.55 15.01 -4.47
C LEU A 110 17.31 15.02 -5.81
N SER A 111 18.63 15.08 -5.74
CA SER A 111 19.46 15.10 -6.95
C SER A 111 19.33 13.79 -7.72
N VAL A 112 19.45 13.87 -9.05
CA VAL A 112 19.48 12.69 -9.93
C VAL A 112 20.63 11.75 -9.58
N LEU A 113 21.71 12.30 -9.00
CA LEU A 113 22.94 11.58 -8.63
C LEU A 113 22.84 10.80 -7.30
N GLU A 114 21.76 10.94 -6.54
CA GLU A 114 21.57 10.18 -5.29
C GLU A 114 21.12 8.73 -5.58
N GLU A 115 21.97 7.96 -6.26
CA GLU A 115 21.73 6.57 -6.66
C GLU A 115 21.42 5.65 -5.47
N GLU A 116 21.91 5.99 -4.28
CA GLU A 116 21.71 5.20 -3.07
C GLU A 116 20.26 5.16 -2.62
N LEU A 117 19.42 6.12 -3.00
CA LEU A 117 18.00 6.18 -2.61
C LEU A 117 17.08 5.45 -3.60
N TYR A 118 17.50 5.27 -4.85
CA TYR A 118 16.72 4.59 -5.86
C TYR A 118 16.87 3.06 -5.80
N PHE A 119 15.83 2.34 -6.20
CA PHE A 119 15.89 0.88 -6.30
C PHE A 119 16.65 0.48 -7.56
N LYS A 120 17.20 -0.74 -7.57
CA LYS A 120 17.80 -1.38 -8.75
C LYS A 120 16.86 -2.45 -9.26
N LYS A 121 16.84 -2.72 -10.57
CA LYS A 121 16.09 -3.84 -11.15
C LYS A 121 16.38 -5.19 -10.48
N THR A 122 17.62 -5.37 -10.01
CA THR A 122 18.07 -6.58 -9.32
C THR A 122 17.43 -6.76 -7.94
N ASP A 123 16.85 -5.71 -7.35
CA ASP A 123 16.20 -5.77 -6.05
C ASP A 123 14.87 -6.53 -6.12
N PHE A 124 14.28 -6.63 -7.32
CA PHE A 124 12.98 -7.25 -7.55
C PHE A 124 13.11 -8.64 -8.18
N ILE A 125 12.22 -9.55 -7.78
CA ILE A 125 11.94 -10.78 -8.53
C ILE A 125 10.76 -10.49 -9.45
N SER A 126 10.90 -10.84 -10.73
CA SER A 126 9.80 -10.70 -11.69
C SER A 126 8.63 -11.60 -11.28
N THR A 127 7.44 -11.01 -11.24
CA THR A 127 6.18 -11.73 -11.00
C THR A 127 5.17 -11.50 -12.12
N GLN A 128 5.64 -11.02 -13.28
CA GLN A 128 4.83 -10.75 -14.46
C GLN A 128 4.11 -12.00 -14.97
N SER A 129 4.74 -13.17 -14.84
CA SER A 129 4.19 -14.47 -15.23
C SER A 129 3.08 -15.00 -14.30
N PHE A 130 2.61 -14.20 -13.33
CA PHE A 130 1.48 -14.59 -12.50
C PHE A 130 0.17 -14.25 -13.19
N ASP A 131 -0.46 -15.28 -13.76
CA ASP A 131 -1.63 -15.11 -14.64
C ASP A 131 -2.95 -14.84 -13.91
N LYS A 132 -3.04 -15.18 -12.63
CA LYS A 132 -4.27 -14.99 -11.86
C LYS A 132 -4.47 -13.52 -11.52
N GLU A 133 -5.74 -13.12 -11.40
CA GLU A 133 -6.07 -11.80 -10.88
C GLU A 133 -5.50 -11.64 -9.46
N ARG A 134 -4.78 -10.54 -9.22
CA ARG A 134 -4.18 -10.19 -7.93
C ARG A 134 -5.26 -9.67 -7.00
N ASN A 135 -5.78 -10.56 -6.15
CA ASN A 135 -6.86 -10.32 -5.20
C ASN A 135 -6.66 -11.23 -3.96
N LEU A 136 -7.46 -11.08 -2.90
CA LEU A 136 -7.19 -11.85 -1.67
C LEU A 136 -7.25 -13.38 -1.86
N SER A 137 -8.07 -13.89 -2.79
CA SER A 137 -8.23 -15.34 -2.99
C SER A 137 -7.05 -15.97 -3.72
N SER A 138 -6.35 -15.24 -4.59
CA SER A 138 -5.17 -15.76 -5.27
C SER A 138 -3.85 -15.51 -4.53
N PHE A 139 -3.87 -14.68 -3.46
CA PHE A 139 -2.69 -14.30 -2.67
C PHE A 139 -1.89 -15.51 -2.18
N GLU A 140 -2.56 -16.51 -1.58
CA GLU A 140 -1.87 -17.71 -1.10
C GLU A 140 -1.15 -18.46 -2.23
N SER A 141 -1.81 -18.61 -3.38
CA SER A 141 -1.22 -19.29 -4.54
C SER A 141 -0.02 -18.54 -5.09
N PHE A 142 -0.04 -17.20 -5.06
CA PHE A 142 1.10 -16.37 -5.43
C PHE A 142 2.29 -16.60 -4.49
N VAL A 143 2.07 -16.50 -3.18
CA VAL A 143 3.17 -16.60 -2.21
C VAL A 143 3.82 -17.99 -2.27
N ASN A 144 3.03 -19.06 -2.43
CA ASN A 144 3.55 -20.41 -2.59
C ASN A 144 4.33 -20.60 -3.91
N GLY A 145 3.89 -19.93 -4.98
CA GLY A 145 4.55 -19.96 -6.29
C GLY A 145 5.89 -19.23 -6.30
N TYR A 146 5.96 -18.03 -5.73
CA TYR A 146 7.08 -17.11 -5.90
C TYR A 146 7.99 -16.96 -4.67
N SER A 147 7.48 -17.07 -3.45
CA SER A 147 8.31 -16.90 -2.24
C SER A 147 8.99 -18.20 -1.84
N LYS A 148 10.29 -18.30 -2.15
CA LYS A 148 11.14 -19.46 -1.88
C LYS A 148 12.00 -19.30 -0.65
N SER A 149 12.08 -18.10 -0.07
CA SER A 149 12.83 -17.88 1.16
C SER A 149 12.18 -18.58 2.36
N PRO A 150 12.97 -19.04 3.34
CA PRO A 150 12.46 -19.70 4.54
C PRO A 150 11.56 -18.78 5.38
N LYS A 151 11.83 -17.47 5.34
CA LYS A 151 11.03 -16.42 5.97
C LYS A 151 10.68 -15.36 4.94
N ALA A 152 9.53 -14.70 5.12
CA ALA A 152 9.11 -13.59 4.29
C ALA A 152 8.41 -12.49 5.12
N LEU A 153 8.70 -11.24 4.79
CA LEU A 153 7.97 -10.08 5.26
C LEU A 153 6.86 -9.74 4.28
N ILE A 154 5.66 -9.43 4.76
CA ILE A 154 4.54 -8.99 3.95
C ILE A 154 4.11 -7.61 4.39
N PHE A 155 4.21 -6.64 3.48
CA PHE A 155 3.74 -5.29 3.68
C PHE A 155 2.34 -5.12 3.13
N ALA A 156 1.43 -4.63 3.98
CA ALA A 156 0.09 -4.25 3.60
C ALA A 156 -0.20 -2.80 3.99
N GLN A 157 -1.08 -2.14 3.25
CA GLN A 157 -1.38 -0.72 3.44
C GLN A 157 -2.07 -0.40 4.78
N SER A 158 -2.88 -1.32 5.32
CA SER A 158 -3.66 -1.07 6.54
C SER A 158 -3.70 -2.28 7.47
N ASN A 159 -4.02 -2.03 8.74
CA ASN A 159 -4.19 -3.09 9.75
C ASN A 159 -5.31 -4.08 9.40
N ILE A 160 -6.38 -3.60 8.76
CA ILE A 160 -7.47 -4.46 8.28
C ILE A 160 -6.92 -5.41 7.22
N ARG A 161 -6.17 -4.86 6.26
CA ARG A 161 -5.56 -5.66 5.20
C ARG A 161 -4.51 -6.66 5.72
N VAL A 162 -3.73 -6.29 6.74
CA VAL A 162 -2.85 -7.22 7.48
C VAL A 162 -3.64 -8.40 8.04
N ALA A 163 -4.81 -8.14 8.65
CA ALA A 163 -5.64 -9.19 9.21
C ALA A 163 -6.25 -10.09 8.11
N ASP A 164 -6.62 -9.54 6.97
CA ASP A 164 -7.16 -10.30 5.84
C ASP A 164 -6.12 -11.23 5.23
N ILE A 165 -4.90 -10.73 4.96
CA ILE A 165 -3.79 -11.55 4.46
C ILE A 165 -3.42 -12.65 5.47
N PHE A 166 -3.42 -12.32 6.76
CA PHE A 166 -3.16 -13.33 7.79
C PHE A 166 -4.16 -14.49 7.74
N ARG A 167 -5.45 -14.18 7.55
CA ARG A 167 -6.48 -15.22 7.43
C ARG A 167 -6.29 -16.05 6.16
N SER A 168 -5.93 -15.43 5.03
CA SER A 168 -5.72 -16.14 3.78
C SER A 168 -4.50 -17.06 3.79
N LEU A 169 -3.49 -16.79 4.63
CA LEU A 169 -2.26 -17.60 4.72
C LEU A 169 -2.29 -18.64 5.86
N GLY A 170 -3.47 -19.07 6.30
CA GLY A 170 -3.60 -20.10 7.34
C GLY A 170 -3.40 -19.61 8.78
N GLY A 171 -3.37 -18.29 8.99
CA GLY A 171 -3.37 -17.67 10.31
C GLY A 171 -2.13 -17.98 11.15
N ALA A 172 -2.35 -18.22 12.45
CA ALA A 172 -1.28 -18.36 13.45
C ALA A 172 -0.39 -19.59 13.25
N LYS A 173 -0.74 -20.49 12.33
CA LYS A 173 0.07 -21.67 12.01
C LYS A 173 1.33 -21.31 11.21
N CYS A 174 1.20 -20.35 10.29
CA CYS A 174 2.28 -20.00 9.35
C CYS A 174 2.69 -18.52 9.46
N CYS A 175 1.88 -17.70 10.13
CA CYS A 175 2.01 -16.25 10.10
C CYS A 175 2.04 -15.64 11.50
N ILE A 176 2.72 -14.50 11.60
CA ILE A 176 2.58 -13.57 12.72
C ILE A 176 2.12 -12.20 12.22
N LYS A 177 1.23 -11.58 12.99
CA LYS A 177 0.69 -10.25 12.74
C LYS A 177 1.42 -9.23 13.60
N LEU A 178 2.06 -8.25 12.96
CA LEU A 178 2.82 -7.20 13.60
C LEU A 178 2.14 -5.86 13.35
N PHE A 179 0.97 -5.62 13.96
CA PHE A 179 0.18 -4.40 13.74
C PHE A 179 -0.50 -3.84 15.00
N SER A 180 -0.29 -4.45 16.16
CA SER A 180 -0.98 -4.05 17.40
C SER A 180 -0.41 -2.74 17.95
N LYS A 181 -1.15 -1.63 17.83
CA LYS A 181 -0.64 -0.28 18.17
C LYS A 181 -0.03 -0.17 19.57
N THR A 182 -0.61 -0.85 20.56
CA THR A 182 -0.21 -0.76 21.98
C THR A 182 0.85 -1.77 22.40
N LYS A 183 1.23 -2.72 21.53
CA LYS A 183 2.08 -3.86 21.89
C LYS A 183 3.40 -3.90 21.11
N LEU A 184 4.09 -2.75 21.00
CA LEU A 184 5.36 -2.70 20.27
C LEU A 184 6.42 -3.61 20.91
N HIS A 185 6.50 -3.58 22.24
CA HIS A 185 7.40 -4.44 22.99
C HIS A 185 7.12 -5.92 22.72
N ASP A 186 5.86 -6.35 22.74
CA ASP A 186 5.50 -7.75 22.45
C ASP A 186 5.83 -8.13 21.00
N ASP A 187 5.57 -7.26 20.03
CA ASP A 187 5.92 -7.50 18.62
C ASP A 187 7.44 -7.67 18.45
N VAL A 188 8.23 -6.81 19.09
CA VAL A 188 9.71 -6.89 19.07
C VAL A 188 10.17 -8.20 19.72
N ALA A 189 9.68 -8.53 20.92
CA ALA A 189 10.03 -9.77 21.62
C ALA A 189 9.67 -11.02 20.81
N ASN A 190 8.49 -11.04 20.16
CA ASN A 190 8.09 -12.15 19.30
C ASN A 190 9.01 -12.28 18.06
N VAL A 191 9.40 -11.16 17.44
CA VAL A 191 10.32 -11.17 16.29
C VAL A 191 11.69 -11.72 16.71
N GLU A 192 12.21 -11.31 17.86
CA GLU A 192 13.47 -11.81 18.40
C GLU A 192 13.40 -13.30 18.72
N GLU A 193 12.35 -13.75 19.42
CA GLU A 193 12.13 -15.16 19.73
C GLU A 193 12.11 -16.01 18.45
N LEU A 194 11.35 -15.59 17.43
CA LEU A 194 11.15 -16.35 16.20
C LEU A 194 12.36 -16.38 15.26
N LEU A 195 13.19 -15.33 15.28
CA LEU A 195 14.33 -15.21 14.37
C LEU A 195 15.69 -15.55 15.01
N GLN A 196 15.81 -15.47 16.35
CA GLN A 196 17.05 -15.80 17.05
C GLN A 196 17.06 -17.24 17.59
N SER A 197 15.89 -17.89 17.73
CA SER A 197 15.79 -19.29 18.16
C SER A 197 16.36 -20.31 17.17
N SER A 198 16.76 -19.88 15.97
CA SER A 198 17.44 -20.69 14.95
C SER A 198 18.96 -20.85 15.17
N LYS A 199 19.54 -20.35 16.29
CA LYS A 199 20.90 -20.72 16.70
C LYS A 199 20.90 -22.05 17.48
N PRO A 200 21.50 -23.14 16.96
CA PRO A 200 21.80 -24.29 17.79
C PRO A 200 22.97 -23.91 18.70
N GLY A 201 22.69 -23.67 20.00
CA GLY A 201 23.73 -23.71 21.03
C GLY A 201 23.84 -22.52 22.00
N THR A 202 23.00 -21.50 21.94
CA THR A 202 23.08 -20.42 22.95
C THR A 202 22.10 -20.67 24.09
N LYS A 203 22.58 -21.36 25.13
CA LYS A 203 21.93 -21.35 26.46
C LYS A 203 21.91 -19.91 26.93
N GLN A 204 20.73 -19.27 26.92
CA GLN A 204 20.55 -18.03 27.68
C GLN A 204 20.69 -18.37 29.17
N SER A 205 21.51 -17.57 29.84
CA SER A 205 21.81 -17.64 31.25
C SER A 205 20.55 -17.54 32.11
N ASP A 206 20.34 -18.56 32.94
CA ASP A 206 19.43 -18.57 34.06
C ASP A 206 19.69 -17.37 34.98
N SER A 207 18.81 -16.36 34.97
CA SER A 207 18.57 -15.51 36.13
C SER A 207 17.27 -14.72 35.95
N VAL A 208 16.15 -15.33 36.31
CA VAL A 208 15.25 -14.89 37.40
C VAL A 208 14.21 -16.00 37.59
N LYS A 209 14.24 -16.59 38.78
CA LYS A 209 13.33 -17.63 39.25
C LYS A 209 11.89 -17.12 39.22
N ASN A 210 11.03 -17.78 38.44
CA ASN A 210 9.66 -18.05 38.88
C ASN A 210 9.31 -19.50 38.56
N LYS A 211 9.22 -20.31 39.63
CA LYS A 211 8.83 -21.71 39.59
C LYS A 211 7.33 -21.80 39.32
N ASN A 212 6.97 -22.81 38.53
CA ASN A 212 5.61 -23.29 38.22
C ASN A 212 4.93 -22.65 37.00
N LYS A 213 5.44 -22.97 35.82
CA LYS A 213 4.65 -23.58 34.73
C LYS A 213 5.61 -24.27 33.76
N LYS A 214 5.55 -25.60 33.70
CA LYS A 214 6.04 -26.36 32.54
C LYS A 214 5.09 -26.04 31.38
N ASP A 215 5.20 -24.85 30.83
CA ASP A 215 4.64 -24.60 29.51
C ASP A 215 5.60 -25.27 28.53
N LYS A 216 5.20 -26.47 28.09
CA LYS A 216 5.65 -27.02 26.81
C LYS A 216 5.56 -25.86 25.81
N GLN A 217 6.69 -25.35 25.34
CA GLN A 217 6.65 -24.43 24.22
C GLN A 217 5.87 -25.15 23.11
N PRO A 218 4.78 -24.57 22.58
CA PRO A 218 4.06 -25.21 21.50
C PRO A 218 5.02 -25.27 20.32
N GLU A 219 5.32 -26.49 19.85
CA GLU A 219 6.20 -26.77 18.70
C GLU A 219 5.81 -25.94 17.45
N SER A 220 4.58 -25.43 17.42
CA SER A 220 4.02 -24.58 16.37
C SER A 220 4.68 -23.21 16.15
N LYS A 221 5.49 -22.68 17.09
CA LYS A 221 6.10 -21.35 16.90
C LYS A 221 7.30 -21.36 15.95
N LYS A 222 8.01 -22.49 15.76
CA LYS A 222 9.24 -22.52 14.95
C LYS A 222 8.99 -22.45 13.43
N ASP A 223 7.77 -22.78 13.00
CA ASP A 223 7.41 -22.91 11.58
C ASP A 223 6.81 -21.62 10.98
N ILE A 224 6.79 -20.51 11.72
CA ILE A 224 6.26 -19.24 11.21
C ILE A 224 7.12 -18.75 10.05
N LYS A 225 6.54 -18.73 8.85
CA LYS A 225 7.19 -18.25 7.63
C LYS A 225 6.94 -16.76 7.39
N TYR A 226 5.72 -16.28 7.66
CA TYR A 226 5.27 -14.96 7.23
C TYR A 226 5.15 -13.96 8.39
N PHE A 227 5.77 -12.80 8.24
CA PHE A 227 5.65 -11.67 9.17
C PHE A 227 4.89 -10.54 8.47
N ILE A 228 3.66 -10.27 8.90
CA ILE A 228 2.75 -9.37 8.18
C ILE A 228 2.61 -8.07 8.96
N SER A 229 2.90 -6.93 8.33
CA SER A 229 2.91 -5.63 8.99
C SER A 229 2.54 -4.49 8.04
N THR A 230 2.22 -3.33 8.61
CA THR A 230 2.22 -2.07 7.87
C THR A 230 3.63 -1.49 7.82
N PRO A 231 3.96 -0.66 6.81
CA PRO A 231 5.29 -0.04 6.70
C PRO A 231 5.70 0.70 7.97
N THR A 232 4.80 1.53 8.52
CA THR A 232 5.04 2.34 9.70
C THR A 232 5.26 1.50 10.96
N ARG A 233 4.58 0.36 11.08
CA ARG A 233 4.82 -0.53 12.22
C ARG A 233 6.15 -1.25 12.10
N MET A 234 6.47 -1.77 10.91
CA MET A 234 7.76 -2.42 10.68
C MET A 234 8.93 -1.47 10.91
N ALA A 235 8.83 -0.20 10.49
CA ALA A 235 9.84 0.83 10.75
C ALA A 235 10.19 0.89 12.24
N LYS A 236 9.18 0.98 13.11
CA LYS A 236 9.37 0.99 14.58
C LYS A 236 9.98 -0.31 15.10
N ILE A 237 9.60 -1.46 14.54
CA ILE A 237 10.16 -2.76 14.96
C ILE A 237 11.65 -2.80 14.64
N VAL A 238 12.05 -2.47 13.42
CA VAL A 238 13.46 -2.51 12.99
C VAL A 238 14.32 -1.38 13.58
N GLU A 239 13.73 -0.41 14.28
CA GLU A 239 14.45 0.55 15.12
C GLU A 239 14.80 -0.03 16.49
N ASN A 240 14.00 -0.98 16.98
CA ASN A 240 14.14 -1.57 18.31
C ASN A 240 14.81 -2.96 18.29
N THR A 241 14.98 -3.58 17.12
CA THR A 241 15.69 -4.85 16.99
C THR A 241 16.40 -4.97 15.64
N GLU A 242 17.51 -5.71 15.66
CA GLU A 242 18.28 -6.08 14.46
C GLU A 242 17.99 -7.52 14.00
N ALA A 243 17.04 -8.23 14.64
CA ALA A 243 16.81 -9.65 14.42
C ALA A 243 16.62 -10.06 12.95
N PHE A 244 15.93 -9.24 12.14
CA PHE A 244 15.75 -9.51 10.71
C PHE A 244 17.05 -9.44 9.88
N PHE A 245 18.04 -8.69 10.35
CA PHE A 245 19.32 -8.49 9.66
C PHE A 245 20.37 -9.51 10.10
N GLN A 246 20.09 -10.25 11.17
CA GLN A 246 20.97 -11.32 11.64
C GLN A 246 20.85 -12.57 10.76
N GLY A 247 21.92 -13.37 10.74
CA GLY A 247 21.97 -14.64 10.02
C GLY A 247 22.11 -14.53 8.50
N LYS A 248 22.42 -15.67 7.87
CA LYS A 248 22.64 -15.80 6.42
C LYS A 248 21.40 -16.27 5.64
N GLU A 249 20.29 -16.51 6.34
CA GLU A 249 19.05 -16.95 5.72
C GLU A 249 18.53 -15.91 4.73
N LYS A 250 17.92 -16.39 3.64
CA LYS A 250 17.26 -15.53 2.64
C LYS A 250 15.96 -14.99 3.23
N LEU A 251 15.60 -13.77 2.84
CA LEU A 251 14.39 -13.11 3.27
C LEU A 251 13.69 -12.52 2.06
N ASP A 252 12.48 -12.99 1.78
CA ASP A 252 11.66 -12.36 0.75
C ASP A 252 10.86 -11.21 1.38
N ILE A 253 10.68 -10.13 0.64
CA ILE A 253 9.76 -9.06 0.98
C ILE A 253 8.65 -9.04 -0.06
N ILE A 254 7.42 -9.22 0.37
CA ILE A 254 6.22 -9.21 -0.45
C ILE A 254 5.47 -7.93 -0.17
N ILE A 255 5.16 -7.16 -1.22
CA ILE A 255 4.41 -5.91 -1.11
C ILE A 255 3.02 -6.15 -1.68
N ASP A 256 1.98 -6.09 -0.85
CA ASP A 256 0.60 -6.13 -1.31
C ASP A 256 0.18 -4.77 -1.88
N ALA A 257 0.38 -4.61 -3.20
CA ALA A 257 0.00 -3.47 -4.01
C ALA A 257 -1.32 -3.70 -4.77
N SER A 258 -1.91 -4.90 -4.68
CA SER A 258 -3.20 -5.26 -5.27
C SER A 258 -4.39 -4.50 -4.66
N TYR A 259 -4.27 -4.08 -3.40
CA TYR A 259 -5.31 -3.36 -2.68
C TYR A 259 -5.21 -1.85 -2.91
N LEU A 260 -6.37 -1.22 -3.09
CA LEU A 260 -6.53 0.22 -3.05
C LEU A 260 -7.49 0.58 -1.90
N ASP A 261 -7.13 1.60 -1.13
CA ASP A 261 -8.00 2.10 -0.06
C ASP A 261 -9.24 2.83 -0.61
N PRO A 262 -10.19 3.25 0.24
CA PRO A 262 -11.37 4.00 -0.19
C PRO A 262 -11.04 5.34 -0.89
N LYS A 263 -9.82 5.87 -0.70
CA LYS A 263 -9.31 7.08 -1.36
C LYS A 263 -8.49 6.75 -2.62
N THR A 264 -8.57 5.51 -3.11
CA THR A 264 -7.85 4.97 -4.28
C THR A 264 -6.33 5.04 -4.20
N ASN A 265 -5.77 5.13 -2.99
CA ASN A 265 -4.33 5.03 -2.77
C ASN A 265 -3.93 3.57 -2.68
N SER A 266 -2.80 3.25 -3.32
CA SER A 266 -2.06 2.02 -3.12
C SER A 266 -1.10 2.15 -1.93
N ILE A 267 -0.47 1.05 -1.53
CA ILE A 267 0.59 1.07 -0.51
C ILE A 267 1.74 2.04 -0.85
N PHE A 268 2.02 2.26 -2.15
CA PHE A 268 3.06 3.20 -2.60
C PHE A 268 2.62 4.67 -2.61
N THR A 269 1.33 4.93 -2.84
CA THR A 269 0.79 6.30 -2.99
C THR A 269 0.11 6.83 -1.72
N SER A 270 -0.09 5.95 -0.73
CA SER A 270 -0.56 6.33 0.60
C SER A 270 0.43 7.25 1.33
N GLU A 271 -0.03 7.89 2.41
CA GLU A 271 0.81 8.71 3.30
C GLU A 271 2.04 7.96 3.82
N ASP A 272 1.90 6.65 4.05
CA ASP A 272 2.98 5.77 4.52
C ASP A 272 3.90 5.26 3.38
N GLY A 273 3.68 5.67 2.13
CA GLY A 273 4.44 5.19 0.96
C GLY A 273 5.93 5.47 1.05
N MET A 274 6.33 6.66 1.53
CA MET A 274 7.75 6.98 1.75
C MET A 274 8.36 6.21 2.93
N THR A 275 7.54 5.88 3.94
CA THR A 275 7.97 5.01 5.03
C THR A 275 8.24 3.60 4.50
N LEU A 276 7.41 3.08 3.59
CA LEU A 276 7.68 1.81 2.90
C LEU A 276 9.02 1.87 2.16
N VAL A 277 9.24 2.88 1.33
CA VAL A 277 10.52 3.04 0.60
C VAL A 277 11.71 3.02 1.55
N ARG A 278 11.66 3.81 2.64
CA ARG A 278 12.74 3.87 3.64
C ARG A 278 13.01 2.50 4.28
N VAL A 279 11.95 1.78 4.66
CA VAL A 279 12.07 0.45 5.26
C VAL A 279 12.69 -0.52 4.25
N LEU A 280 12.18 -0.58 3.02
CA LEU A 280 12.73 -1.47 1.98
C LEU A 280 14.22 -1.21 1.73
N LYS A 281 14.62 0.07 1.63
CA LYS A 281 16.02 0.46 1.45
C LYS A 281 16.89 0.07 2.64
N LYS A 282 16.39 0.19 3.88
CA LYS A 282 17.07 -0.30 5.09
C LYS A 282 17.29 -1.81 5.04
N PHE A 283 16.31 -2.58 4.54
CA PHE A 283 16.45 -4.02 4.37
C PHE A 283 17.48 -4.39 3.30
N LEU A 284 17.41 -3.75 2.13
CA LEU A 284 18.35 -4.00 1.04
C LEU A 284 19.79 -3.62 1.40
N SER A 285 20.00 -2.55 2.18
CA SER A 285 21.35 -2.13 2.60
C SER A 285 21.94 -3.01 3.70
N LYS A 286 21.12 -3.44 4.66
CA LYS A 286 21.59 -4.26 5.80
C LYS A 286 21.66 -5.76 5.50
N LYS A 287 20.95 -6.26 4.48
CA LYS A 287 20.88 -7.70 4.18
C LYS A 287 20.89 -7.95 2.67
N SER A 288 21.99 -8.51 2.18
CA SER A 288 22.20 -8.80 0.75
C SER A 288 21.32 -9.93 0.19
N SER A 289 20.77 -10.78 1.06
CA SER A 289 19.90 -11.90 0.68
C SER A 289 18.41 -11.55 0.61
N VAL A 290 18.10 -10.26 0.47
CA VAL A 290 16.73 -9.74 0.36
C VAL A 290 16.33 -9.58 -1.10
N LYS A 291 15.10 -10.02 -1.43
CA LYS A 291 14.45 -9.74 -2.71
C LYS A 291 13.02 -9.28 -2.51
N ILE A 292 12.57 -8.37 -3.38
CA ILE A 292 11.25 -7.78 -3.32
C ILE A 292 10.35 -8.42 -4.39
N LEU A 293 9.14 -8.80 -4.00
CA LEU A 293 8.08 -9.30 -4.86
C LEU A 293 6.87 -8.38 -4.72
N LEU A 294 6.32 -7.91 -5.83
CA LEU A 294 5.09 -7.13 -5.82
C LEU A 294 3.91 -8.06 -6.04
N TYR A 295 2.90 -7.96 -5.17
CA TYR A 295 1.62 -8.64 -5.27
C TYR A 295 0.51 -7.67 -5.67
#